data_AF-A0A9E4DYU4-F1
#
_entry.id   AF-A0A9E4DYU4-F1
#
_cell.length_a   1.000
_cell.length_b   1.000
_cell.length_c   1.000
_cell.angle_alpha   90.00
_cell.angle_beta   90.00
_cell.angle_gamma   90.00
#
_symmetry.space_group_name_H-M   'P 1'
#
loop_
_entity.id
_entity.type
_entity.pdbx_description
1 polymer ?
#
loop_
_entity_poly.entity_id
_entity_poly.type
_entity_poly.pdbx_seq_one_letter_code
_entity_poly.pdbx_strand_id
1 'polypeptide(L)'
;MIIFEVKMSVVWNWEFHNNQLICSGDYRTHKGNPGLLRSDSMLKAIGKAVTIKTSGYKASAIPIIVLGNTPITNHYFKKVDNLKTSGIVQGFWSLNPTPLDRGDSIKTTKKEGFIRFDSYESLRASLAELLSTELNFFSSMESKETLGRFIEIAERESTYEKKAENFLKLLESKKNE
;
A
#
# COMPACT_ATOMS: atom_id res chain seq x y z
N MET A 1 -8.20 -10.23 7.88
CA MET A 1 -6.86 -10.72 7.47
C MET A 1 -6.15 -9.60 6.73
N ILE A 2 -4.83 -9.46 6.86
CA ILE A 2 -4.02 -8.44 6.19
C ILE A 2 -2.74 -9.09 5.64
N ILE A 3 -2.22 -8.59 4.52
CA ILE A 3 -0.97 -9.05 3.93
C ILE A 3 0.06 -7.93 4.00
N PHE A 4 1.28 -8.26 4.43
CA PHE A 4 2.41 -7.35 4.41
C PHE A 4 3.45 -7.81 3.39
N GLU A 5 3.78 -6.95 2.42
CA GLU A 5 5.00 -7.09 1.63
C GLU A 5 6.11 -6.29 2.32
N VAL A 6 7.06 -7.01 2.91
CA VAL A 6 8.14 -6.41 3.71
C VAL A 6 9.32 -6.00 2.81
N LYS A 7 9.68 -4.72 2.86
CA LYS A 7 10.78 -4.04 2.16
C LYS A 7 11.70 -3.33 3.15
N MET A 8 12.35 -4.10 4.02
CA MET A 8 13.37 -3.58 4.93
C MET A 8 14.72 -3.41 4.22
N SER A 9 15.54 -2.49 4.70
CA SER A 9 16.90 -2.27 4.19
C SER A 9 17.84 -1.85 5.31
N VAL A 10 19.14 -2.00 5.07
CA VAL A 10 20.15 -1.34 5.91
C VAL A 10 19.99 0.16 5.70
N VAL A 11 19.84 0.90 6.80
CA VAL A 11 19.61 2.36 6.79
C VAL A 11 20.82 3.10 7.34
N TRP A 12 21.61 2.46 8.20
CA TRP A 12 22.80 3.03 8.81
C TRP A 12 23.95 2.05 8.77
N ASN A 13 25.15 2.61 8.67
CA ASN A 13 26.39 1.92 8.96
C ASN A 13 26.96 2.49 10.25
N TRP A 14 27.16 1.60 11.22
CA TRP A 14 27.76 1.93 12.50
C TRP A 14 29.07 1.17 12.64
N GLU A 15 30.09 1.84 13.17
CA GLU A 15 31.36 1.26 13.53
C GLU A 15 31.49 1.26 15.05
N PHE A 16 31.97 0.14 15.60
CA PHE A 16 32.29 0.06 17.02
C PHE A 16 33.80 0.20 17.20
N HIS A 17 34.23 1.31 17.81
CA HIS A 17 35.64 1.62 18.01
C HIS A 17 35.85 2.24 19.39
N ASN A 18 36.89 1.83 20.12
CA ASN A 18 37.20 2.32 21.47
C ASN A 18 36.00 2.32 22.44
N ASN A 19 35.20 1.25 22.43
CA ASN A 19 34.00 1.10 23.26
C ASN A 19 32.92 2.17 23.00
N GLN A 20 32.93 2.79 21.82
CA GLN A 20 31.94 3.76 21.36
C GLN A 20 31.34 3.32 20.03
N LEU A 21 30.05 3.59 19.84
CA LEU A 21 29.35 3.39 18.58
C LEU A 21 29.41 4.69 17.77
N ILE A 22 30.07 4.65 16.61
CA ILE A 22 30.25 5.81 15.72
C ILE A 22 29.40 5.57 14.47
N CYS A 23 28.49 6.50 14.15
CA CYS A 23 27.75 6.41 12.88
C CYS A 23 28.68 6.79 11.73
N SER A 24 29.01 5.83 10.87
CA SER A 24 29.78 6.06 9.66
C SER A 24 28.93 6.73 8.58
N GLY A 25 27.60 6.57 8.63
CA GLY A 25 26.66 7.28 7.76
C GLY A 25 25.29 6.64 7.61
N ASP A 26 24.30 7.44 7.17
CA ASP A 26 22.93 7.02 6.87
C ASP A 26 22.75 6.60 5.40
N TYR A 27 21.52 6.23 5.03
CA TYR A 27 21.19 5.72 3.70
C TYR A 27 21.46 6.69 2.54
N ARG A 28 21.66 7.99 2.82
CA ARG A 28 22.02 8.99 1.81
C ARG A 28 23.52 8.95 1.50
N THR A 29 24.33 8.37 2.38
CA THR A 29 25.81 8.41 2.31
C THR A 29 26.41 7.11 1.78
N HIS A 30 25.72 5.98 1.92
CA HIS A 30 26.23 4.68 1.49
C HIS A 30 25.81 4.31 0.05
N LYS A 31 26.62 3.49 -0.64
CA LYS A 31 26.42 3.15 -2.06
C LYS A 31 25.11 2.40 -2.38
N GLY A 32 24.51 1.73 -1.40
CA GLY A 32 23.27 0.96 -1.59
C GLY A 32 22.02 1.83 -1.47
N ASN A 33 21.04 1.68 -2.37
CA ASN A 33 19.75 2.37 -2.23
C ASN A 33 18.74 1.48 -1.48
N PRO A 34 18.09 1.98 -0.41
CA PRO A 34 17.03 1.27 0.29
C PRO A 34 15.87 0.82 -0.61
N GLY A 35 15.18 -0.24 -0.19
CA GLY A 35 14.10 -0.90 -0.95
C GLY A 35 12.94 0.02 -1.33
N LEU A 36 12.51 0.94 -0.46
CA LEU A 36 11.44 1.89 -0.79
C LEU A 36 11.92 3.07 -1.66
N LEU A 37 13.23 3.29 -1.75
CA LEU A 37 13.84 4.29 -2.62
C LEU A 37 14.20 3.72 -4.01
N ARG A 38 14.08 2.40 -4.18
CA ARG A 38 14.34 1.72 -5.45
C ARG A 38 13.05 1.45 -6.20
N SER A 39 12.99 1.93 -7.45
CA SER A 39 11.83 1.76 -8.32
C SER A 39 11.48 0.29 -8.59
N ASP A 40 12.47 -0.58 -8.79
CA ASP A 40 12.22 -2.01 -9.07
C ASP A 40 11.56 -2.72 -7.88
N SER A 41 11.99 -2.40 -6.66
CA SER A 41 11.45 -2.97 -5.43
C SER A 41 9.99 -2.53 -5.20
N MET A 42 9.69 -1.26 -5.44
CA MET A 42 8.33 -0.72 -5.40
C MET A 42 7.45 -1.37 -6.48
N LEU A 43 7.94 -1.50 -7.71
CA LEU A 43 7.21 -2.16 -8.80
C LEU A 43 6.92 -3.64 -8.50
N LYS A 44 7.88 -4.37 -7.91
CA LYS A 44 7.66 -5.76 -7.48
C LYS A 44 6.57 -5.87 -6.41
N ALA A 45 6.56 -4.95 -5.44
CA ALA A 45 5.53 -4.92 -4.40
C ALA A 45 4.13 -4.66 -4.99
N ILE A 46 4.03 -3.68 -5.89
CA ILE A 46 2.80 -3.35 -6.60
C ILE A 46 2.33 -4.54 -7.46
N GLY A 47 3.23 -5.17 -8.22
CA GLY A 47 2.92 -6.30 -9.08
C GLY A 47 2.34 -7.48 -8.29
N LYS A 48 2.97 -7.86 -7.18
CA LYS A 48 2.44 -8.89 -6.27
C LYS A 48 1.06 -8.52 -5.72
N ALA A 49 0.86 -7.27 -5.34
CA ALA A 49 -0.41 -6.80 -4.82
C ALA A 49 -1.53 -6.96 -5.86
N VAL A 50 -1.27 -6.54 -7.11
CA VAL A 50 -2.21 -6.76 -8.23
C VAL A 50 -2.51 -8.24 -8.42
N THR A 51 -1.49 -9.11 -8.48
CA THR A 51 -1.68 -10.56 -8.66
C THR A 51 -2.56 -11.16 -7.57
N ILE A 52 -2.35 -10.79 -6.30
CA ILE A 52 -3.19 -11.25 -5.19
C ILE A 52 -4.62 -10.75 -5.37
N LYS A 53 -4.80 -9.45 -5.62
CA LYS A 53 -6.12 -8.83 -5.78
C LYS A 53 -6.92 -9.40 -6.94
N THR A 54 -6.26 -9.86 -8.00
CA THR A 54 -6.90 -10.47 -9.16
C THR A 54 -7.10 -11.98 -9.04
N SER A 55 -6.61 -12.62 -7.97
CA SER A 55 -6.68 -14.08 -7.81
C SER A 55 -8.06 -14.64 -7.45
N GLY A 56 -9.00 -13.79 -7.05
CA GLY A 56 -10.40 -14.15 -6.82
C GLY A 56 -11.12 -13.21 -5.85
N TYR A 57 -12.44 -13.35 -5.74
CA TYR A 57 -13.31 -12.48 -4.92
C TYR A 57 -12.86 -12.36 -3.47
N LYS A 58 -12.54 -13.49 -2.82
CA LYS A 58 -12.07 -13.48 -1.42
C LYS A 58 -10.75 -12.73 -1.24
N ALA A 59 -9.92 -12.68 -2.27
CA ALA A 59 -8.62 -12.01 -2.21
C ALA A 59 -8.73 -10.49 -2.45
N SER A 60 -9.77 -10.05 -3.18
CA SER A 60 -9.98 -8.63 -3.49
C SER A 60 -10.23 -7.80 -2.22
N ALA A 61 -10.83 -8.39 -1.20
CA ALA A 61 -11.09 -7.74 0.08
C ALA A 61 -9.87 -7.63 1.01
N ILE A 62 -8.79 -8.39 0.78
CA ILE A 62 -7.65 -8.44 1.69
C ILE A 62 -6.83 -7.15 1.57
N PRO A 63 -6.65 -6.35 2.65
CA PRO A 63 -5.76 -5.20 2.62
C PRO A 63 -4.30 -5.63 2.45
N ILE A 64 -3.54 -4.90 1.64
CA ILE A 64 -2.12 -5.14 1.37
C ILE A 64 -1.33 -3.90 1.75
N ILE A 65 -0.36 -4.06 2.64
CA ILE A 65 0.54 -3.00 3.09
C ILE A 65 1.96 -3.32 2.63
N VAL A 66 2.65 -2.32 2.11
CA VAL A 66 4.09 -2.41 1.85
C VAL A 66 4.82 -1.81 3.06
N LEU A 67 5.50 -2.65 3.81
CA LEU A 67 6.14 -2.27 5.08
C LEU A 67 7.64 -2.10 4.90
N GLY A 68 8.20 -0.95 5.24
CA GLY A 68 9.64 -0.70 5.19
C GLY A 68 10.14 0.10 6.39
N ASN A 69 11.36 0.61 6.27
CA ASN A 69 12.05 1.36 7.31
C ASN A 69 12.77 2.61 6.78
N THR A 70 12.41 3.06 5.59
CA THR A 70 12.97 4.26 4.94
C THR A 70 11.84 5.13 4.38
N PRO A 71 12.08 6.42 4.13
CA PRO A 71 11.15 7.23 3.37
C PRO A 71 11.05 6.75 1.91
N ILE A 72 10.13 7.37 1.17
CA ILE A 72 10.01 7.27 -0.28
C ILE A 72 10.52 8.55 -0.95
N THR A 73 10.93 8.47 -2.21
CA THR A 73 11.35 9.64 -2.99
C THR A 73 10.16 10.48 -3.46
N ASN A 74 10.34 11.80 -3.60
CA ASN A 74 9.26 12.75 -3.95
C ASN A 74 8.45 12.39 -5.19
N HIS A 75 9.09 11.85 -6.24
CA HIS A 75 8.40 11.45 -7.47
C HIS A 75 7.43 10.26 -7.27
N TYR A 76 7.54 9.53 -6.16
CA TYR A 76 6.60 8.46 -5.79
C TYR A 76 5.39 8.95 -4.99
N PHE A 77 5.36 10.19 -4.48
CA PHE A 77 4.27 10.65 -3.59
C PHE A 77 2.90 10.53 -4.25
N LYS A 78 2.76 11.07 -5.46
CA LYS A 78 1.52 10.96 -6.25
C LYS A 78 1.18 9.50 -6.57
N LYS A 79 2.20 8.67 -6.83
CA LYS A 79 2.02 7.26 -7.19
C LYS A 79 1.48 6.44 -6.01
N VAL A 80 2.04 6.58 -4.81
CA VAL A 80 1.54 5.86 -3.62
C VAL A 80 0.14 6.31 -3.22
N ASP A 81 -0.16 7.60 -3.34
CA ASP A 81 -1.51 8.13 -3.10
C ASP A 81 -2.54 7.56 -4.09
N ASN A 82 -2.17 7.44 -5.36
CA ASN A 82 -3.01 6.82 -6.39
C ASN A 82 -3.20 5.31 -6.16
N LEU A 83 -2.16 4.60 -5.71
CA LEU A 83 -2.24 3.17 -5.40
C LEU A 83 -3.18 2.88 -4.22
N LYS A 84 -3.16 3.74 -3.18
CA LYS A 84 -4.10 3.69 -2.06
C LYS A 84 -5.53 3.98 -2.52
N THR A 85 -5.72 5.06 -3.29
CA THR A 85 -7.04 5.44 -3.79
C THR A 85 -7.66 4.38 -4.71
N SER A 86 -6.84 3.73 -5.55
CA SER A 86 -7.29 2.65 -6.44
C SER A 86 -7.50 1.30 -5.74
N GLY A 87 -7.13 1.16 -4.47
CA GLY A 87 -7.31 -0.07 -3.70
C GLY A 87 -6.29 -1.18 -4.01
N ILE A 88 -5.26 -0.91 -4.81
CA ILE A 88 -4.21 -1.90 -5.14
C ILE A 88 -3.33 -2.18 -3.92
N VAL A 89 -2.91 -1.12 -3.20
CA VAL A 89 -2.11 -1.20 -1.97
C VAL A 89 -2.71 -0.22 -0.98
N GLN A 90 -3.04 -0.66 0.24
CA GLN A 90 -3.71 0.17 1.25
C GLN A 90 -2.76 1.14 1.98
N GLY A 91 -1.45 0.96 1.84
CA GLY A 91 -0.47 1.90 2.34
C GLY A 91 0.97 1.43 2.17
N PHE A 92 1.88 2.40 2.06
CA PHE A 92 3.33 2.22 2.19
C PHE A 92 3.75 2.74 3.56
N TRP A 93 4.10 1.84 4.47
CA TRP A 93 4.32 2.19 5.87
C TRP A 93 5.79 2.05 6.23
N SER A 94 6.38 3.10 6.80
CA SER A 94 7.72 3.06 7.38
C SER A 94 7.63 2.93 8.89
N LEU A 95 8.31 1.95 9.48
CA LEU A 95 8.37 1.73 10.93
C LEU A 95 9.61 2.35 11.59
N ASN A 96 10.34 3.18 10.86
CA ASN A 96 11.52 3.85 11.37
C ASN A 96 11.18 5.32 11.69
N PRO A 97 11.04 5.69 12.97
CA PRO A 97 10.64 7.05 13.38
C PRO A 97 11.64 8.11 12.96
N THR A 98 12.92 7.76 13.01
CA THR A 98 14.05 8.67 12.78
C THR A 98 14.98 8.04 11.76
N PRO A 99 14.62 7.94 10.47
CA PRO A 99 15.41 7.24 9.46
C PRO A 99 16.66 7.99 9.01
N LEU A 100 16.92 9.15 9.61
CA LEU A 100 18.03 10.06 9.33
C LEU A 100 18.60 10.55 10.66
N ASP A 101 19.92 10.58 10.77
CA ASP A 101 20.58 11.16 11.95
C ASP A 101 20.52 12.70 11.94
N ARG A 102 20.41 13.29 10.75
CA ARG A 102 20.38 14.74 10.55
C ARG A 102 19.36 15.12 9.47
N GLY A 103 18.32 15.84 9.87
CA GLY A 103 17.30 16.39 8.98
C GLY A 103 16.02 15.57 8.92
N ASP A 104 15.00 16.15 8.29
CA ASP A 104 13.66 15.57 8.24
C ASP A 104 13.47 14.60 7.09
N SER A 105 12.70 13.55 7.36
CA SER A 105 12.14 12.69 6.33
C SER A 105 10.63 12.92 6.25
N ILE A 106 10.04 12.71 5.08
CA ILE A 106 8.57 12.77 4.93
C ILE A 106 7.86 11.91 5.99
N LYS A 107 6.86 12.50 6.64
CA LYS A 107 5.99 11.83 7.62
C LYS A 107 4.79 11.16 6.94
N THR A 108 4.14 11.86 6.02
CA THR A 108 2.97 11.37 5.30
C THR A 108 2.84 12.04 3.93
N THR A 109 2.21 11.35 2.98
CA THR A 109 1.78 11.96 1.70
C THR A 109 0.36 12.54 1.82
N LYS A 110 -0.08 13.29 0.81
CA LYS A 110 -1.35 14.06 0.87
C LYS A 110 -2.58 13.18 1.10
N LYS A 111 -2.62 11.99 0.51
CA LYS A 111 -3.70 11.00 0.73
C LYS A 111 -3.28 9.86 1.65
N GLU A 112 -2.16 10.05 2.36
CA GLU A 112 -1.58 9.06 3.27
C GLU A 112 -1.36 7.71 2.58
N GLY A 113 -1.03 7.73 1.28
CA GLY A 113 -0.51 6.57 0.56
C GLY A 113 0.82 6.10 1.13
N PHE A 114 1.60 7.00 1.73
CA PHE A 114 2.73 6.69 2.58
C PHE A 114 2.55 7.29 3.98
N ILE A 115 2.93 6.54 5.02
CA ILE A 115 2.94 6.97 6.43
C ILE A 115 4.22 6.45 7.10
N ARG A 116 4.93 7.31 7.84
CA ARG A 116 5.98 6.92 8.77
C ARG A 116 5.40 6.89 10.18
N PHE A 117 5.48 5.76 10.86
CA PHE A 117 5.04 5.63 12.25
C PHE A 117 6.18 5.96 13.20
N ASP A 118 5.86 6.72 14.25
CA ASP A 118 6.83 7.08 15.29
C ASP A 118 6.59 6.31 16.61
N SER A 119 5.49 5.56 16.70
CA SER A 119 5.15 4.73 17.86
C SER A 119 4.36 3.49 17.47
N TYR A 120 4.37 2.48 18.35
CA TYR A 120 3.58 1.27 18.16
C TYR A 120 2.08 1.55 18.23
N GLU A 121 1.66 2.47 19.09
CA GLU A 121 0.25 2.85 19.28
C GLU A 121 -0.34 3.46 18.01
N SER A 122 0.42 4.32 17.33
CA SER A 122 -0.02 4.91 16.06
C SER A 122 -0.17 3.87 14.95
N LEU A 123 0.77 2.92 14.85
CA LEU A 123 0.65 1.78 13.94
C LEU A 123 -0.58 0.92 14.26
N ARG A 124 -0.80 0.62 15.55
CA ARG A 124 -1.94 -0.19 16.00
C ARG A 124 -3.27 0.48 15.67
N ALA A 125 -3.38 1.80 15.85
CA ALA A 125 -4.58 2.56 15.52
C ALA A 125 -4.90 2.48 14.02
N SER A 126 -3.91 2.73 13.15
CA SER A 126 -4.11 2.63 11.69
C SER A 126 -4.45 1.20 11.23
N LEU A 127 -3.90 0.18 11.89
CA LEU A 127 -4.28 -1.21 11.63
C LEU A 127 -5.72 -1.51 12.03
N ALA A 128 -6.15 -1.01 13.19
CA ALA A 128 -7.52 -1.21 13.68
C ALA A 128 -8.54 -0.57 12.72
N GLU A 129 -8.30 0.66 12.30
CA GLU A 129 -9.15 1.38 11.33
C GLU A 129 -9.23 0.66 9.98
N LEU A 130 -8.09 0.18 9.47
CA LEU A 130 -8.05 -0.54 8.20
C LEU A 130 -8.81 -1.86 8.26
N LEU A 131 -8.77 -2.55 9.39
CA LEU A 131 -9.43 -3.85 9.58
C LEU A 131 -10.91 -3.73 9.96
N SER A 132 -11.36 -2.59 10.49
CA SER A 132 -12.78 -2.34 10.80
C SER A 132 -13.62 -2.01 9.57
N THR A 133 -12.98 -1.72 8.44
CA THR A 133 -13.67 -1.31 7.20
C THR A 133 -13.80 -2.49 6.24
N GLU A 134 -15.02 -2.80 5.80
CA GLU A 134 -15.25 -3.78 4.73
C GLU A 134 -14.92 -3.16 3.37
N LEU A 135 -13.67 -3.28 2.96
CA LEU A 135 -13.18 -2.81 1.66
C LEU A 135 -13.29 -3.91 0.61
N ASN A 136 -13.76 -3.54 -0.59
CA ASN A 136 -13.77 -4.41 -1.76
C ASN A 136 -12.99 -3.76 -2.89
N PHE A 137 -11.94 -4.45 -3.37
CA PHE A 137 -11.28 -4.06 -4.61
C PHE A 137 -12.06 -4.64 -5.80
N PHE A 138 -12.31 -3.82 -6.81
CA PHE A 138 -12.89 -4.27 -8.07
C PHE A 138 -12.09 -3.69 -9.23
N SER A 139 -11.84 -4.53 -10.24
CA SER A 139 -11.16 -4.12 -11.46
C SER A 139 -11.69 -4.93 -12.64
N SER A 140 -12.13 -4.23 -13.68
CA SER A 140 -12.48 -4.79 -14.99
C SER A 140 -12.22 -3.73 -16.07
N MET A 141 -12.10 -4.19 -17.31
CA MET A 141 -12.02 -3.32 -18.49
C MET A 141 -13.28 -3.54 -19.31
N GLU A 142 -14.26 -2.65 -19.15
CA GLU A 142 -15.57 -2.77 -19.79
C GLU A 142 -15.93 -1.50 -20.56
N SER A 143 -16.76 -1.65 -21.59
CA SER A 143 -17.30 -0.49 -22.32
C SER A 143 -18.26 0.31 -21.43
N LYS A 144 -18.39 1.61 -21.71
CA LYS A 144 -19.35 2.48 -21.00
C LYS A 144 -20.79 1.97 -21.13
N GLU A 145 -21.15 1.42 -22.28
CA GLU A 145 -22.47 0.83 -22.52
C GLU A 145 -22.72 -0.38 -21.60
N THR A 146 -21.73 -1.28 -21.49
CA THR A 146 -21.82 -2.46 -20.62
C THR A 146 -21.89 -2.06 -19.15
N LEU A 147 -21.05 -1.12 -18.72
CA LEU A 147 -21.11 -0.57 -17.35
C LEU A 147 -22.48 0.05 -17.05
N GLY A 148 -23.05 0.79 -18.01
CA GLY A 148 -24.40 1.35 -17.88
C GLY A 148 -25.46 0.28 -17.67
N ARG A 149 -25.41 -0.82 -18.42
CA ARG A 149 -26.31 -1.98 -18.24
C ARG A 149 -26.13 -2.64 -16.88
N PHE A 150 -24.90 -2.80 -16.41
CA PHE A 150 -24.65 -3.38 -15.09
C PHE A 150 -25.25 -2.53 -13.96
N ILE A 151 -25.13 -1.21 -14.06
CA ILE A 151 -25.75 -0.28 -13.11
C ILE A 151 -27.28 -0.45 -13.13
N GLU A 152 -27.90 -0.51 -14.31
CA GLU A 152 -29.35 -0.68 -14.44
C GLU A 152 -29.85 -2.00 -13.85
N ILE A 153 -29.13 -3.10 -14.07
CA ILE A 153 -29.47 -4.41 -13.49
C ILE A 153 -29.33 -4.36 -11.97
N ALA A 154 -28.20 -3.85 -11.47
CA ALA A 154 -27.92 -3.78 -10.04
C ALA A 154 -28.92 -2.88 -9.29
N GLU A 155 -29.37 -1.78 -9.90
CA GLU A 155 -30.30 -0.82 -9.29
C GLU A 155 -31.67 -1.44 -8.92
N ARG A 156 -32.02 -2.58 -9.50
CA ARG A 156 -33.27 -3.32 -9.20
C ARG A 156 -33.25 -3.99 -7.82
N GLU A 157 -32.09 -4.07 -7.18
CA GLU A 157 -31.94 -4.66 -5.84
C GLU A 157 -32.53 -3.77 -4.74
N SER A 158 -32.99 -4.40 -3.65
CA SER A 158 -33.77 -3.73 -2.60
C SER A 158 -32.95 -2.85 -1.63
N THR A 159 -31.64 -3.05 -1.51
CA THR A 159 -30.76 -2.30 -0.59
C THR A 159 -29.46 -1.92 -1.28
N TYR A 160 -28.77 -0.89 -0.78
CA TYR A 160 -27.50 -0.45 -1.37
C TYR A 160 -26.42 -1.53 -1.34
N GLU A 161 -26.37 -2.33 -0.29
CA GLU A 161 -25.44 -3.45 -0.16
C GLU A 161 -25.70 -4.49 -1.25
N LYS A 162 -26.97 -4.88 -1.46
CA LYS A 162 -27.34 -5.83 -2.52
C LYS A 162 -27.08 -5.26 -3.91
N LYS A 163 -27.34 -3.96 -4.13
CA LYS A 163 -26.99 -3.26 -5.37
C LYS A 163 -25.49 -3.38 -5.64
N ALA A 164 -24.64 -3.10 -4.65
CA ALA A 164 -23.20 -3.22 -4.76
C ALA A 164 -22.75 -4.68 -5.02
N GLU A 165 -23.29 -5.65 -4.28
CA GLU A 165 -22.98 -7.06 -4.48
C GLU A 165 -23.35 -7.56 -5.88
N ASN A 166 -24.53 -7.20 -6.39
CA ASN A 166 -24.96 -7.61 -7.72
C ASN A 166 -24.09 -6.95 -8.80
N PHE A 167 -23.81 -5.65 -8.68
CA PHE A 167 -22.88 -4.95 -9.57
C PHE A 167 -21.49 -5.60 -9.61
N LEU A 168 -20.93 -5.96 -8.45
CA LEU A 168 -19.64 -6.64 -8.35
C LEU A 168 -19.67 -8.03 -9.00
N LYS A 169 -20.74 -8.80 -8.82
CA LYS A 169 -20.92 -10.11 -9.49
C LYS A 169 -20.96 -9.98 -11.01
N LEU A 170 -21.65 -8.96 -11.55
CA LEU A 170 -21.71 -8.69 -12.99
C LEU A 170 -20.34 -8.32 -13.58
N LEU A 171 -19.52 -7.57 -12.82
CA LEU A 171 -18.14 -7.26 -13.22
C LEU A 171 -17.23 -8.50 -13.23
N GLU A 172 -17.56 -9.53 -12.44
CA GLU A 172 -16.76 -10.75 -12.32
C GLU A 172 -17.21 -11.88 -13.25
N SER A 173 -18.50 -12.00 -13.58
CA SER A 173 -19.02 -13.11 -14.38
C SER A 173 -18.40 -13.21 -15.78
N LYS A 174 -17.85 -12.11 -16.29
CA LYS A 174 -17.11 -12.06 -17.57
C LYS A 174 -15.64 -12.49 -17.48
N LYS A 175 -15.06 -12.65 -16.28
CA LYS A 175 -13.67 -13.13 -16.14
C LYS A 175 -13.52 -14.65 -16.32
N ASN A 176 -14.63 -15.39 -16.31
CA ASN A 176 -14.68 -16.85 -16.39
C ASN A 176 -15.23 -17.37 -17.74
N GLU A 177 -15.42 -16.48 -18.73
CA GLU A 177 -15.61 -16.82 -20.15
C GLU A 177 -14.29 -16.62 -20.89
#